data_AF-A0A432LG53-F1
#
_entry.id   AF-A0A432LG53-F1
#
_cell.length_a   1.000
_cell.length_b   1.000
_cell.length_c   1.000
_cell.angle_alpha   90.00
_cell.angle_beta   90.00
_cell.angle_gamma   90.00
#
_symmetry.space_group_name_H-M   'P 1'
#
loop_
_entity.id
_entity.type
_entity.pdbx_description
1 polymer ?
#
loop_
_entity_poly.entity_id
_entity_poly.type
_entity_poly.pdbx_seq_one_letter_code
_entity_poly.pdbx_strand_id
1 'polypeptide(L)'
;MDERHSVPDNSALFVMPGVEGGHDGMNIQPKKFRKKKQQPIDLKKLASEVRLGDRTSLSKAITLIESSNNDHKEQAQQLLQELLPYTGNSIRIGITGVPGAGKSSFIEAFGTMLCNMGKKVAVLAIDPSSSLSGGSILGDKTRMEELSRNKQAFVRPSPSAGTLGGVHKKSRETMLLCEAAGYDVILIETVGVGQSETYVRGMVDFFLLLVLTGAGDELQGMKKGIMELADGIVVHKSDGDNVRKAKKTVREYMQILHFLQPSTPGWMSQAHPASSLEKTGLTEIWDMMCQFEKTIKESSYWETRRLEQTKDWFHSMIIDHLIDSFFNNSDKKVQVKSIEEAILQGKLTVTQGVTKLFPQ
;
A
#
# COMPACT_ATOMS: atom_id res chain seq x y z
N MET A 1 33.44 -9.26 -73.32
CA MET A 1 33.18 -10.62 -72.80
C MET A 1 33.68 -10.64 -71.38
N ASP A 2 32.79 -10.38 -70.43
CA ASP A 2 32.91 -10.79 -69.02
C ASP A 2 31.64 -10.31 -68.31
N GLU A 3 30.62 -11.17 -68.26
CA GLU A 3 29.52 -11.05 -67.31
C GLU A 3 29.74 -12.12 -66.24
N ARG A 4 30.09 -11.67 -65.03
CA ARG A 4 29.94 -12.47 -63.80
C ARG A 4 28.92 -11.79 -62.90
N HIS A 5 28.02 -12.63 -62.43
CA HIS A 5 26.90 -12.38 -61.53
C HIS A 5 27.19 -11.45 -60.34
N SER A 6 26.21 -10.59 -60.04
CA SER A 6 25.92 -10.18 -58.66
C SER A 6 24.41 -10.27 -58.42
N VAL A 7 24.05 -11.15 -57.48
CA VAL A 7 22.69 -11.29 -56.92
C VAL A 7 22.49 -10.14 -55.93
N PRO A 8 21.40 -9.36 -55.99
CA PRO A 8 21.08 -8.41 -54.93
C PRO A 8 20.47 -9.12 -53.71
N ASP A 9 21.07 -8.79 -52.58
CA ASP A 9 20.80 -9.22 -51.21
C ASP A 9 19.34 -8.94 -50.78
N ASN A 10 18.61 -9.99 -50.41
CA ASN A 10 17.24 -9.90 -49.92
C ASN A 10 17.27 -9.62 -48.40
N SER A 11 17.45 -8.35 -48.03
CA SER A 11 17.36 -7.89 -46.63
C SER A 11 15.91 -7.88 -46.14
N ALA A 12 15.66 -8.50 -44.99
CA ALA A 12 14.35 -8.60 -44.33
C ALA A 12 13.85 -7.27 -43.68
N LEU A 13 14.44 -6.14 -44.05
CA LEU A 13 14.05 -4.79 -43.62
C LEU A 13 13.44 -4.03 -44.80
N PHE A 14 12.26 -4.47 -45.24
CA PHE A 14 11.42 -3.69 -46.15
C PHE A 14 10.21 -3.15 -45.38
N VAL A 15 10.26 -1.86 -45.03
CA VAL A 15 9.13 -1.15 -44.42
C VAL A 15 8.25 -0.63 -45.56
N MET A 16 6.98 -1.07 -45.60
CA MET A 16 6.04 -0.51 -46.57
C MET A 16 5.83 0.99 -46.30
N PRO A 17 5.82 1.85 -47.34
CA PRO A 17 5.40 3.23 -47.16
C PRO A 17 3.95 3.23 -46.64
N GLY A 18 3.72 3.94 -45.54
CA GLY A 18 2.40 4.05 -44.93
C GLY A 18 1.38 4.62 -45.92
N VAL A 19 0.14 4.15 -45.81
CA VAL A 19 -0.98 4.65 -46.62
C VAL A 19 -1.13 6.15 -46.38
N GLU A 20 -1.02 6.96 -47.43
CA GLU A 20 -1.35 8.38 -47.36
C GLU A 20 -2.83 8.51 -47.00
N GLY A 21 -3.10 8.90 -45.75
CA GLY A 21 -4.45 9.10 -45.24
C GLY A 21 -5.15 10.20 -46.01
N GLY A 22 -6.12 9.84 -46.84
CA GLY A 22 -7.13 10.75 -47.37
C GLY A 22 -7.88 11.41 -46.23
N HIS A 23 -7.85 12.74 -46.20
CA HIS A 23 -8.46 13.55 -45.16
C HIS A 23 -9.96 13.70 -45.45
N ASP A 24 -10.79 12.83 -44.88
CA ASP A 24 -12.25 12.92 -44.93
C ASP A 24 -12.73 14.14 -44.12
N GLY A 25 -12.69 15.34 -44.71
CA GLY A 25 -13.60 16.49 -44.50
C GLY A 25 -13.99 16.96 -43.08
N MET A 26 -13.49 16.38 -41.99
CA MET A 26 -13.81 16.76 -40.63
C MET A 26 -12.81 17.79 -40.16
N ASN A 27 -13.28 19.03 -40.12
CA ASN A 27 -12.56 20.15 -39.53
C ASN A 27 -12.55 19.98 -37.99
N ILE A 28 -11.68 19.09 -37.49
CA ILE A 28 -11.50 18.91 -36.04
C ILE A 28 -10.68 20.10 -35.55
N GLN A 29 -11.36 21.18 -35.18
CA GLN A 29 -10.72 22.24 -34.40
C GLN A 29 -10.24 21.61 -33.09
N PRO A 30 -8.94 21.68 -32.75
CA PRO A 30 -8.46 21.20 -31.47
C PRO A 30 -9.17 22.01 -30.38
N LYS A 31 -10.06 21.36 -29.62
CA LYS A 31 -10.69 21.96 -28.44
C LYS A 31 -9.57 22.37 -27.50
N LYS A 32 -9.22 23.66 -27.47
CA LYS A 32 -8.28 24.22 -26.48
C LYS A 32 -8.78 23.81 -25.11
N PHE A 33 -8.00 22.99 -24.41
CA PHE A 33 -8.32 22.55 -23.05
C PHE A 33 -8.35 23.79 -22.15
N ARG A 34 -9.53 24.35 -21.93
CA ARG A 34 -9.72 25.52 -21.08
C ARG A 34 -9.67 25.01 -19.65
N LYS A 35 -8.52 25.19 -18.98
CA LYS A 35 -8.36 24.86 -17.56
C LYS A 35 -9.47 25.60 -16.80
N LYS A 36 -10.49 24.86 -16.34
CA LYS A 36 -11.55 25.43 -15.48
C LYS A 36 -10.83 26.12 -14.33
N LYS A 37 -11.16 27.39 -14.08
CA LYS A 37 -10.64 28.14 -12.93
C LYS A 37 -10.98 27.29 -11.70
N GLN A 38 -9.97 26.73 -11.04
CA GLN A 38 -10.17 25.88 -9.86
C GLN A 38 -10.93 26.73 -8.85
N GLN A 39 -12.14 26.31 -8.51
CA GLN A 39 -12.85 26.93 -7.40
C GLN A 39 -12.02 26.66 -6.14
N PRO A 40 -11.87 27.66 -5.25
CA PRO A 40 -11.18 27.44 -3.98
C PRO A 40 -11.86 26.28 -3.24
N ILE A 41 -11.05 25.36 -2.72
CA ILE A 41 -11.55 24.22 -1.95
C ILE A 41 -12.05 24.77 -0.62
N ASP A 42 -13.35 24.67 -0.37
CA ASP A 42 -13.92 24.94 0.95
C ASP A 42 -13.61 23.75 1.87
N LEU A 43 -12.53 23.89 2.66
CA LEU A 43 -12.04 22.83 3.53
C LEU A 43 -13.02 22.47 4.64
N LYS A 44 -13.77 23.44 5.18
CA LYS A 44 -14.76 23.18 6.23
C LYS A 44 -15.92 22.36 5.69
N LYS A 45 -16.41 22.74 4.50
CA LYS A 45 -17.44 21.97 3.81
C LYS A 45 -16.93 20.56 3.49
N LEU A 46 -15.73 20.44 2.92
CA LEU A 46 -15.13 19.14 2.59
C LEU A 46 -15.00 18.25 3.84
N ALA A 47 -14.52 18.80 4.97
CA ALA A 47 -14.43 18.06 6.23
C ALA A 47 -15.80 17.58 6.71
N SER A 48 -16.82 18.44 6.64
CA SER A 48 -18.19 18.07 7.03
C SER A 48 -18.77 16.96 6.14
N GLU A 49 -18.54 17.01 4.83
CA GLU A 49 -19.03 16.00 3.88
C GLU A 49 -18.28 14.66 4.07
N VAL A 50 -16.97 14.70 4.33
CA VAL A 50 -16.18 13.52 4.69
C VAL A 50 -16.75 12.86 5.94
N ARG A 51 -17.00 13.64 7.00
CA ARG A 51 -17.59 13.12 8.25
C ARG A 51 -18.97 12.50 8.09
N LEU A 52 -19.77 13.03 7.17
CA LEU A 52 -21.08 12.47 6.82
C LEU A 52 -20.96 11.18 5.98
N GLY A 53 -19.74 10.74 5.67
CA GLY A 53 -19.46 9.52 4.92
C GLY A 53 -19.63 9.68 3.41
N ASP A 54 -19.63 10.90 2.87
CA ASP A 54 -19.77 11.12 1.43
C ASP A 54 -18.53 10.59 0.68
N ARG A 55 -18.73 9.54 -0.11
CA ARG A 55 -17.64 8.84 -0.82
C ARG A 55 -16.92 9.73 -1.83
N THR A 56 -17.64 10.65 -2.46
CA THR A 56 -17.05 11.58 -3.44
C THR A 56 -16.11 12.56 -2.75
N SER A 57 -16.51 13.06 -1.59
CA SER A 57 -15.77 14.00 -0.75
C SER A 57 -14.56 13.32 -0.13
N LEU A 58 -14.70 12.08 0.35
CA LEU A 58 -13.56 11.25 0.76
C LEU A 58 -12.54 11.09 -0.37
N SER A 59 -12.98 10.77 -1.59
CA SER A 59 -12.09 10.63 -2.75
C SER A 59 -11.36 11.95 -3.09
N LYS A 60 -12.06 13.09 -2.98
CA LYS A 60 -11.46 14.43 -3.17
C LYS A 60 -10.42 14.75 -2.09
N ALA A 61 -10.72 14.44 -0.84
CA ALA A 61 -9.82 14.63 0.29
C ALA A 61 -8.54 13.78 0.15
N ILE A 62 -8.68 12.52 -0.28
CA ILE A 62 -7.53 11.64 -0.59
C ILE A 62 -6.71 12.22 -1.75
N THR A 63 -7.37 12.70 -2.81
CA THR A 63 -6.69 13.35 -3.94
C THR A 63 -5.89 14.58 -3.50
N LEU A 64 -6.39 15.33 -2.52
CA LEU A 64 -5.70 16.49 -1.94
C LEU A 64 -4.43 16.06 -1.20
N ILE A 65 -4.51 15.01 -0.36
CA ILE A 65 -3.36 14.41 0.35
C ILE A 65 -2.29 13.89 -0.61
N GLU A 66 -2.71 13.24 -1.70
CA GLU A 66 -1.78 12.63 -2.64
C GLU A 66 -1.08 13.64 -3.55
N SER A 67 -1.54 14.89 -3.57
CA SER A 67 -1.04 15.94 -4.45
C SER A 67 0.40 16.34 -4.14
N SER A 68 1.19 16.60 -5.18
CA SER A 68 2.55 17.13 -5.07
C SER A 68 2.62 18.66 -4.98
N ASN A 69 1.51 19.36 -5.23
CA ASN A 69 1.42 20.82 -5.15
C ASN A 69 1.54 21.31 -3.69
N ASN A 70 2.37 22.33 -3.44
CA ASN A 70 2.64 22.84 -2.09
C ASN A 70 1.39 23.45 -1.42
N ASP A 71 0.57 24.20 -2.15
CA ASP A 71 -0.67 24.79 -1.61
C ASP A 71 -1.64 23.68 -1.20
N HIS A 72 -1.75 22.63 -2.02
CA HIS A 72 -2.56 21.45 -1.69
C HIS A 72 -2.05 20.69 -0.47
N LYS A 73 -0.72 20.61 -0.28
CA LYS A 73 -0.13 19.98 0.90
C LYS A 73 -0.52 20.72 2.18
N GLU A 74 -0.46 22.05 2.17
CA GLU A 74 -0.88 22.87 3.33
C GLU A 74 -2.38 22.69 3.61
N GLN A 75 -3.21 22.76 2.57
CA GLN A 75 -4.65 22.52 2.66
C GLN A 75 -4.99 21.11 3.17
N ALA A 76 -4.23 20.09 2.76
CA ALA A 76 -4.40 18.71 3.23
C ALA A 76 -4.13 18.60 4.73
N GLN A 77 -3.10 19.27 5.26
CA GLN A 77 -2.80 19.26 6.70
C GLN A 77 -3.88 19.99 7.51
N GLN A 78 -4.39 21.12 7.01
CA GLN A 78 -5.52 21.82 7.64
C GLN A 78 -6.79 20.94 7.66
N LEU A 79 -7.07 20.24 6.56
CA LEU A 79 -8.19 19.30 6.48
C LEU A 79 -8.04 18.14 7.46
N LEU A 80 -6.84 17.53 7.54
CA LEU A 80 -6.55 16.47 8.49
C LEU A 80 -6.72 16.96 9.93
N GLN A 81 -6.22 18.15 10.26
CA GLN A 81 -6.36 18.74 11.59
C GLN A 81 -7.82 18.87 12.03
N GLU A 82 -8.70 19.32 11.13
CA GLU A 82 -10.15 19.41 11.38
C GLU A 82 -10.80 18.03 11.61
N LEU A 83 -10.28 17.00 10.93
CA LEU A 83 -10.82 15.63 10.97
C LEU A 83 -10.23 14.76 12.08
N LEU A 84 -9.04 15.08 12.61
CA LEU A 84 -8.33 14.32 13.64
C LEU A 84 -9.21 13.91 14.84
N PRO A 85 -10.07 14.79 15.40
CA PRO A 85 -10.94 14.42 16.52
C PRO A 85 -11.93 13.28 16.23
N TYR A 86 -12.16 12.96 14.95
CA TYR A 86 -13.11 11.93 14.51
C TYR A 86 -12.41 10.64 14.07
N THR A 87 -11.09 10.53 14.30
CA THR A 87 -10.28 9.36 13.92
C THR A 87 -10.11 8.37 15.09
N GLY A 88 -9.53 7.21 14.82
CA GLY A 88 -9.25 6.18 15.82
C GLY A 88 -10.40 5.23 16.17
N ASN A 89 -11.61 5.45 15.65
CA ASN A 89 -12.78 4.60 15.95
C ASN A 89 -12.91 3.37 15.01
N SER A 90 -11.79 2.86 14.50
CA SER A 90 -11.74 1.70 13.61
C SER A 90 -10.79 0.63 14.13
N ILE A 91 -10.89 -0.60 13.63
CA ILE A 91 -9.80 -1.59 13.70
C ILE A 91 -8.99 -1.55 12.41
N ARG A 92 -7.67 -1.39 12.54
CA ARG A 92 -6.71 -1.32 11.44
C ARG A 92 -6.04 -2.68 11.29
N ILE A 93 -6.19 -3.30 10.13
CA ILE A 93 -5.72 -4.67 9.86
C ILE A 93 -4.75 -4.64 8.69
N GLY A 94 -3.48 -4.98 8.94
CA GLY A 94 -2.48 -5.19 7.90
C GLY A 94 -2.57 -6.62 7.38
N ILE A 95 -2.56 -6.82 6.07
CA ILE A 95 -2.64 -8.13 5.43
C ILE A 95 -1.43 -8.30 4.52
N THR A 96 -0.59 -9.29 4.85
CA THR A 96 0.59 -9.65 4.06
C THR A 96 0.57 -11.13 3.68
N GLY A 97 1.51 -11.52 2.82
CA GLY A 97 1.64 -12.88 2.31
C GLY A 97 2.36 -12.88 0.98
N VAL A 98 2.97 -14.02 0.65
CA VAL A 98 3.74 -14.18 -0.60
C VAL A 98 2.87 -13.91 -1.84
N PRO A 99 3.46 -13.48 -2.98
CA PRO A 99 2.75 -13.44 -4.25
C PRO A 99 2.06 -14.78 -4.54
N GLY A 100 0.80 -14.75 -4.97
CA GLY A 100 0.01 -15.97 -5.23
C GLY A 100 -0.67 -16.60 -4.01
N ALA A 101 -0.42 -16.10 -2.78
CA ALA A 101 -1.12 -16.54 -1.56
C ALA A 101 -2.64 -16.29 -1.60
N GLY A 102 -3.14 -15.46 -2.52
CA GLY A 102 -4.55 -15.13 -2.66
C GLY A 102 -5.02 -13.97 -1.78
N LYS A 103 -4.14 -13.01 -1.47
CA LYS A 103 -4.45 -11.83 -0.64
C LYS A 103 -5.65 -11.04 -1.14
N SER A 104 -5.65 -10.59 -2.40
CA SER A 104 -6.75 -9.79 -2.94
C SER A 104 -8.08 -10.56 -2.94
N SER A 105 -8.07 -11.86 -3.26
CA SER A 105 -9.26 -12.72 -3.15
C SER A 105 -9.76 -12.86 -1.71
N PHE A 106 -8.83 -12.98 -0.75
CA PHE A 106 -9.16 -12.99 0.67
C PHE A 106 -9.76 -11.68 1.13
N ILE A 107 -9.16 -10.55 0.75
CA ILE A 107 -9.68 -9.21 1.09
C ILE A 107 -11.06 -8.99 0.49
N GLU A 108 -11.31 -9.42 -0.75
CA GLU A 108 -12.63 -9.35 -1.38
C GLU A 108 -13.67 -10.18 -0.62
N ALA A 109 -13.38 -11.45 -0.35
CA ALA A 109 -14.31 -12.35 0.34
C ALA A 109 -14.55 -11.91 1.80
N PHE A 110 -13.49 -11.59 2.52
CA PHE A 110 -13.52 -11.15 3.92
C PHE A 110 -14.19 -9.78 4.06
N GLY A 111 -13.80 -8.80 3.24
CA GLY A 111 -14.42 -7.47 3.23
C GLY A 111 -15.91 -7.52 2.88
N THR A 112 -16.30 -8.39 1.94
CA THR A 112 -17.70 -8.58 1.57
C THR A 112 -18.50 -9.20 2.73
N MET A 113 -17.94 -10.21 3.41
CA MET A 113 -18.53 -10.79 4.62
C MET A 113 -18.76 -9.71 5.69
N LEU A 114 -17.74 -8.89 5.98
CA LEU A 114 -17.86 -7.80 6.95
C LEU A 114 -18.94 -6.77 6.57
N CYS A 115 -19.03 -6.40 5.28
CA CYS A 115 -20.09 -5.53 4.80
C CYS A 115 -21.48 -6.15 4.99
N ASN A 116 -21.62 -7.46 4.77
CA ASN A 116 -22.87 -8.18 5.00
C ASN A 116 -23.24 -8.26 6.50
N MET A 117 -22.25 -8.17 7.39
CA MET A 117 -22.44 -8.02 8.84
C MET A 117 -22.73 -6.56 9.25
N GLY A 118 -22.89 -5.64 8.30
CA GLY A 118 -23.22 -4.24 8.54
C GLY A 118 -22.03 -3.33 8.84
N LYS A 119 -20.78 -3.82 8.68
CA LYS A 119 -19.57 -3.00 8.88
C LYS A 119 -19.27 -2.16 7.64
N LYS A 120 -18.73 -0.95 7.85
CA LYS A 120 -18.11 -0.15 6.78
C LYS A 120 -16.64 -0.49 6.66
N VAL A 121 -16.21 -0.93 5.48
CA VAL A 121 -14.86 -1.45 5.23
C VAL A 121 -14.08 -0.56 4.26
N ALA A 122 -12.93 -0.06 4.67
CA ALA A 122 -11.99 0.60 3.76
C ALA A 122 -10.85 -0.38 3.41
N VAL A 123 -10.44 -0.44 2.14
CA VAL A 123 -9.30 -1.23 1.68
C VAL A 123 -8.29 -0.30 1.05
N LEU A 124 -7.08 -0.28 1.59
CA LEU A 124 -5.95 0.53 1.14
C LEU A 124 -4.81 -0.39 0.68
N ALA A 125 -4.52 -0.42 -0.61
CA ALA A 125 -3.38 -1.17 -1.13
C ALA A 125 -2.09 -0.33 -1.03
N ILE A 126 -0.97 -0.94 -0.62
CA ILE A 126 0.34 -0.30 -0.55
C ILE A 126 1.33 -1.04 -1.44
N ASP A 127 1.68 -0.41 -2.57
CA ASP A 127 2.63 -0.92 -3.55
C ASP A 127 3.84 0.00 -3.68
N PRO A 128 5.02 -0.36 -3.14
CA PRO A 128 6.26 0.38 -3.34
C PRO A 128 6.66 0.56 -4.82
N SER A 129 6.35 -0.43 -5.66
CA SER A 129 6.75 -0.46 -7.08
C SER A 129 5.95 0.54 -7.94
N SER A 130 4.83 1.04 -7.40
CA SER A 130 4.04 2.12 -8.01
C SER A 130 4.83 3.40 -8.26
N SER A 131 5.94 3.61 -7.53
CA SER A 131 6.88 4.71 -7.72
C SER A 131 7.55 4.73 -9.11
N LEU A 132 7.74 3.55 -9.73
CA LEU A 132 8.31 3.41 -11.07
C LEU A 132 7.25 3.49 -12.17
N SER A 133 6.02 3.03 -11.90
CA SER A 133 4.95 2.94 -12.90
C SER A 133 3.99 4.14 -12.92
N GLY A 134 4.13 5.10 -12.00
CA GLY A 134 3.22 6.24 -11.89
C GLY A 134 1.85 5.87 -11.30
N GLY A 135 1.80 4.78 -10.54
CA GLY A 135 0.60 4.26 -9.91
C GLY A 135 -0.26 3.33 -10.76
N SER A 136 -0.85 2.35 -10.09
CA SER A 136 -1.86 1.48 -10.69
C SER A 136 -3.24 2.11 -10.51
N ILE A 137 -3.74 2.78 -11.54
CA ILE A 137 -5.11 3.35 -11.53
C ILE A 137 -6.16 2.22 -11.52
N LEU A 138 -5.84 1.05 -12.08
CA LEU A 138 -6.81 -0.02 -12.39
C LEU A 138 -6.50 -1.38 -11.75
N GLY A 139 -5.23 -1.74 -11.52
CA GLY A 139 -4.82 -3.12 -11.25
C GLY A 139 -5.35 -3.74 -9.96
N ASP A 140 -5.54 -2.94 -8.91
CA ASP A 140 -6.10 -3.44 -7.64
C ASP A 140 -7.63 -3.42 -7.64
N LYS A 141 -8.24 -2.46 -8.34
CA LYS A 141 -9.70 -2.34 -8.43
C LYS A 141 -10.31 -3.45 -9.30
N THR A 142 -9.59 -3.95 -10.31
CA THR A 142 -10.00 -5.10 -11.12
C THR A 142 -9.85 -6.43 -10.38
N ARG A 143 -9.11 -6.48 -9.27
CA ARG A 143 -8.93 -7.71 -8.48
C ARG A 143 -9.97 -7.91 -7.38
N MET A 144 -10.73 -6.85 -7.07
CA MET A 144 -11.75 -6.83 -6.01
C MET A 144 -13.05 -6.21 -6.57
N GLU A 145 -13.63 -6.85 -7.59
CA GLU A 145 -14.78 -6.31 -8.34
C GLU A 145 -16.06 -6.23 -7.50
N GLU A 146 -16.37 -7.27 -6.71
CA GLU A 146 -17.58 -7.34 -5.89
C GLU A 146 -17.50 -6.29 -4.78
N LEU A 147 -16.40 -6.29 -4.03
CA LEU A 147 -16.20 -5.37 -2.92
C LEU A 147 -16.16 -3.92 -3.39
N SER A 148 -15.56 -3.62 -4.54
CA SER A 148 -15.52 -2.26 -5.09
C SER A 148 -16.90 -1.68 -5.44
N ARG A 149 -17.90 -2.54 -5.70
CA ARG A 149 -19.28 -2.15 -5.97
C ARG A 149 -20.14 -2.02 -4.70
N ASN A 150 -19.66 -2.56 -3.57
CA ASN A 150 -20.40 -2.51 -2.32
C ASN A 150 -20.45 -1.09 -1.76
N LYS A 151 -21.65 -0.61 -1.42
CA LYS A 151 -21.87 0.75 -0.88
C LYS A 151 -21.23 0.94 0.49
N GLN A 152 -21.06 -0.12 1.27
CA GLN A 152 -20.39 -0.10 2.58
C GLN A 152 -18.86 -0.20 2.47
N ALA A 153 -18.31 -0.49 1.28
CA ALA A 153 -16.88 -0.66 1.08
C ALA A 153 -16.26 0.46 0.25
N PHE A 154 -15.04 0.87 0.61
CA PHE A 154 -14.24 1.82 -0.17
C PHE A 154 -12.87 1.23 -0.48
N VAL A 155 -12.59 0.98 -1.76
CA VAL A 155 -11.33 0.39 -2.22
C VAL A 155 -10.49 1.48 -2.88
N ARG A 156 -9.30 1.72 -2.32
CA ARG A 156 -8.30 2.66 -2.84
C ARG A 156 -7.03 1.89 -3.27
N PRO A 157 -6.70 1.89 -4.57
CA PRO A 157 -5.41 1.38 -5.05
C PRO A 157 -4.22 2.15 -4.47
N SER A 158 -3.01 1.61 -4.57
CA SER A 158 -1.80 2.30 -4.09
C SER A 158 -1.60 3.69 -4.72
N PRO A 159 -1.17 4.71 -3.94
CA PRO A 159 -0.83 6.03 -4.44
C PRO A 159 0.27 5.98 -5.52
N SER A 160 0.17 6.90 -6.49
CA SER A 160 0.96 6.88 -7.73
C SER A 160 2.38 7.43 -7.68
N ALA A 161 2.83 8.01 -6.57
CA ALA A 161 4.04 8.85 -6.60
C ALA A 161 4.72 9.01 -5.24
N GLY A 162 6.04 8.79 -5.24
CA GLY A 162 6.96 9.11 -4.14
C GLY A 162 8.06 8.07 -3.98
N THR A 163 9.03 8.37 -3.12
CA THR A 163 9.87 7.35 -2.48
C THR A 163 8.99 6.41 -1.64
N LEU A 164 9.54 5.27 -1.21
CA LEU A 164 8.87 4.35 -0.29
C LEU A 164 8.23 5.10 0.91
N GLY A 165 8.95 6.05 1.52
CA GLY A 165 8.46 6.90 2.60
C GLY A 165 7.23 7.76 2.22
N GLY A 166 7.21 8.31 1.01
CA GLY A 166 6.09 9.11 0.50
C GLY A 166 4.79 8.32 0.33
N VAL A 167 4.88 7.07 -0.13
CA VAL A 167 3.71 6.17 -0.25
C VAL A 167 3.16 5.82 1.14
N HIS A 168 4.03 5.52 2.10
CA HIS A 168 3.64 5.20 3.47
C HIS A 168 2.99 6.39 4.18
N LYS A 169 3.53 7.61 4.02
CA LYS A 169 2.93 8.84 4.55
C LYS A 169 1.49 9.00 4.07
N LYS A 170 1.28 8.98 2.74
CA LYS A 170 -0.04 9.18 2.13
C LYS A 170 -1.03 8.10 2.55
N SER A 171 -0.56 6.87 2.73
CA SER A 171 -1.39 5.75 3.18
C SER A 171 -1.90 5.95 4.61
N ARG A 172 -1.03 6.40 5.53
CA ARG A 172 -1.43 6.73 6.91
C ARG A 172 -2.42 7.89 6.97
N GLU A 173 -2.16 8.96 6.23
CA GLU A 173 -3.07 10.12 6.18
C GLU A 173 -4.43 9.73 5.56
N THR A 174 -4.43 8.86 4.53
CA THR A 174 -5.66 8.30 3.93
C THR A 174 -6.44 7.43 4.92
N MET A 175 -5.75 6.61 5.71
CA MET A 175 -6.36 5.82 6.79
C MET A 175 -7.12 6.74 7.77
N LEU A 176 -6.52 7.86 8.19
CA LEU A 176 -7.19 8.83 9.07
C LEU A 176 -8.45 9.42 8.43
N LEU A 177 -8.43 9.74 7.13
CA LEU A 177 -9.64 10.19 6.43
C LEU A 177 -10.74 9.11 6.39
N CYS A 178 -10.38 7.85 6.20
CA CYS A 178 -11.33 6.74 6.25
C CYS A 178 -11.94 6.60 7.65
N GLU A 179 -11.14 6.71 8.71
CA GLU A 179 -11.67 6.69 10.09
C GLU A 179 -12.65 7.85 10.31
N ALA A 180 -12.28 9.07 9.92
CA ALA A 180 -13.14 10.24 10.05
C ALA A 180 -14.43 10.15 9.22
N ALA A 181 -14.42 9.39 8.12
CA ALA A 181 -15.60 9.09 7.31
C ALA A 181 -16.48 7.95 7.87
N GLY A 182 -16.14 7.45 9.06
CA GLY A 182 -16.89 6.43 9.79
C GLY A 182 -16.77 5.05 9.16
N TYR A 183 -15.58 4.65 8.72
CA TYR A 183 -15.27 3.26 8.39
C TYR A 183 -14.85 2.51 9.67
N ASP A 184 -15.50 1.39 9.95
CA ASP A 184 -15.27 0.59 11.16
C ASP A 184 -14.02 -0.29 11.05
N VAL A 185 -13.71 -0.74 9.83
CA VAL A 185 -12.61 -1.65 9.54
C VAL A 185 -11.76 -1.08 8.41
N ILE A 186 -10.45 -1.00 8.62
CA ILE A 186 -9.49 -0.58 7.59
C ILE A 186 -8.54 -1.74 7.31
N LEU A 187 -8.65 -2.30 6.11
CA LEU A 187 -7.78 -3.35 5.59
C LEU A 187 -6.64 -2.72 4.79
N ILE A 188 -5.40 -3.03 5.14
CA ILE A 188 -4.20 -2.51 4.49
C ILE A 188 -3.44 -3.67 3.85
N GLU A 189 -3.43 -3.75 2.52
CA GLU A 189 -2.73 -4.80 1.77
C GLU A 189 -1.28 -4.39 1.50
N THR A 190 -0.32 -5.28 1.78
CA THR A 190 1.04 -5.16 1.25
C THR A 190 1.15 -5.78 -0.14
N VAL A 191 1.90 -5.15 -1.04
CA VAL A 191 2.41 -5.86 -2.22
C VAL A 191 3.62 -6.69 -1.79
N GLY A 192 3.50 -8.01 -1.94
CA GLY A 192 4.37 -9.05 -1.35
C GLY A 192 5.81 -9.13 -1.88
N VAL A 193 6.39 -8.01 -2.31
CA VAL A 193 7.81 -7.84 -2.64
C VAL A 193 8.31 -6.55 -1.99
N GLY A 194 9.13 -6.64 -0.93
CA GLY A 194 9.76 -5.47 -0.31
C GLY A 194 10.01 -5.57 1.19
N GLN A 195 10.23 -4.41 1.81
CA GLN A 195 10.28 -4.18 3.27
C GLN A 195 8.98 -3.51 3.76
N SER A 196 7.89 -3.65 3.01
CA SER A 196 6.61 -2.96 3.26
C SER A 196 5.89 -3.51 4.50
N GLU A 197 6.21 -4.75 4.92
CA GLU A 197 5.62 -5.43 6.06
C GLU A 197 5.87 -4.67 7.37
N THR A 198 7.10 -4.25 7.63
CA THR A 198 7.44 -3.49 8.85
C THR A 198 6.72 -2.14 8.89
N TYR A 199 6.61 -1.46 7.74
CA TYR A 199 5.88 -0.20 7.66
C TYR A 199 4.38 -0.37 7.91
N VAL A 200 3.77 -1.40 7.30
CA VAL A 200 2.35 -1.72 7.55
C VAL A 200 2.13 -2.12 9.00
N ARG A 201 2.98 -2.97 9.56
CA ARG A 201 2.93 -3.34 10.98
C ARG A 201 3.03 -2.13 11.92
N GLY A 202 3.79 -1.11 11.52
CA GLY A 202 3.93 0.15 12.24
C GLY A 202 2.70 1.08 12.16
N MET A 203 1.65 0.75 11.40
CA MET A 203 0.45 1.60 11.25
C MET A 203 -0.87 0.89 11.55
N VAL A 204 -0.85 -0.41 11.88
CA VAL A 204 -2.05 -1.24 12.09
C VAL A 204 -2.14 -1.80 13.50
N ASP A 205 -3.35 -2.11 13.93
CA ASP A 205 -3.60 -2.72 15.24
C ASP A 205 -3.32 -4.23 15.18
N PHE A 206 -3.79 -4.89 14.12
CA PHE A 206 -3.63 -6.33 13.91
C PHE A 206 -2.88 -6.60 12.60
N PHE A 207 -1.87 -7.47 12.62
CA PHE A 207 -1.11 -7.85 11.44
C PHE A 207 -1.34 -9.33 11.08
N LEU A 208 -2.01 -9.56 9.97
CA LEU A 208 -2.39 -10.88 9.47
C LEU A 208 -1.44 -11.36 8.37
N LEU A 209 -0.90 -12.56 8.55
CA LEU A 209 -0.05 -13.23 7.57
C LEU A 209 -0.83 -14.35 6.85
N LEU A 210 -0.98 -14.25 5.53
CA LEU A 210 -1.52 -15.31 4.68
C LEU A 210 -0.40 -16.22 4.17
N VAL A 211 -0.58 -17.52 4.39
CA VAL A 211 0.34 -18.59 3.97
C VAL A 211 -0.40 -19.66 3.17
N LEU A 212 0.34 -20.49 2.44
CA LEU A 212 -0.20 -21.62 1.68
C LEU A 212 0.18 -22.95 2.33
N THR A 213 -0.56 -24.01 1.97
CA THR A 213 -0.22 -25.38 2.33
C THR A 213 1.03 -25.87 1.61
N GLY A 214 1.86 -26.68 2.26
CA GLY A 214 3.05 -27.23 1.63
C GLY A 214 4.22 -26.24 1.54
N ALA A 215 4.09 -25.07 2.16
CA ALA A 215 5.12 -24.06 2.36
C ALA A 215 6.28 -24.53 3.29
N GLY A 216 6.51 -25.84 3.46
CA GLY A 216 7.52 -26.38 4.37
C GLY A 216 8.95 -25.91 4.03
N ASP A 217 9.28 -25.82 2.73
CA ASP A 217 10.54 -25.22 2.25
C ASP A 217 10.46 -23.68 2.20
N GLU A 218 9.27 -23.12 1.98
CA GLU A 218 9.03 -21.68 2.06
C GLU A 218 9.11 -21.15 3.49
N LEU A 219 9.10 -22.00 4.53
CA LEU A 219 9.33 -21.61 5.93
C LEU A 219 10.77 -21.11 6.14
N GLN A 220 11.70 -21.53 5.28
CA GLN A 220 13.06 -20.97 5.18
C GLN A 220 13.08 -19.65 4.37
N GLY A 221 12.14 -19.45 3.43
CA GLY A 221 12.02 -18.25 2.60
C GLY A 221 11.18 -17.13 3.23
N MET A 222 10.20 -17.48 4.06
CA MET A 222 9.48 -16.62 4.98
C MET A 222 10.48 -16.23 6.07
N LYS A 223 11.20 -15.14 5.83
CA LYS A 223 12.18 -14.59 6.76
C LYS A 223 11.62 -14.65 8.17
N LYS A 224 12.37 -15.25 9.09
CA LYS A 224 12.14 -15.28 10.54
C LYS A 224 11.46 -13.99 11.06
N GLY A 225 11.86 -12.84 10.52
CA GLY A 225 11.28 -11.53 10.86
C GLY A 225 9.79 -11.31 10.55
N ILE A 226 9.17 -11.87 9.51
CA ILE A 226 7.74 -11.57 9.21
C ILE A 226 6.80 -12.30 10.16
N MET A 227 7.12 -13.55 10.53
CA MET A 227 6.33 -14.30 11.50
C MET A 227 6.34 -13.63 12.88
N GLU A 228 7.47 -13.03 13.27
CA GLU A 228 7.61 -12.25 14.51
C GLU A 228 6.76 -10.97 14.52
N LEU A 229 6.24 -10.52 13.37
CA LEU A 229 5.32 -9.37 13.30
C LEU A 229 3.84 -9.77 13.33
N ALA A 230 3.52 -11.04 13.10
CA ALA A 230 2.14 -11.50 12.89
C ALA A 230 1.37 -11.65 14.20
N ASP A 231 0.19 -11.04 14.26
CA ASP A 231 -0.81 -11.25 15.32
C ASP A 231 -1.71 -12.45 15.00
N GLY A 232 -1.81 -12.84 13.73
CA GLY A 232 -2.51 -14.05 13.30
C GLY A 232 -2.03 -14.56 11.95
N ILE A 233 -2.24 -15.85 11.71
CA ILE A 233 -1.88 -16.54 10.49
C ILE A 233 -3.12 -17.16 9.85
N VAL A 234 -3.27 -17.01 8.53
CA VAL A 234 -4.30 -17.69 7.76
C VAL A 234 -3.65 -18.66 6.78
N VAL A 235 -3.90 -19.95 6.96
CA VAL A 235 -3.54 -20.97 5.98
C VAL A 235 -4.62 -20.98 4.91
N HIS A 236 -4.35 -20.24 3.84
CA HIS A 236 -5.32 -19.95 2.79
C HIS A 236 -5.40 -21.06 1.74
N LYS A 237 -6.41 -20.98 0.85
CA LYS A 237 -6.77 -22.02 -0.13
C LYS A 237 -7.08 -23.37 0.52
N SER A 238 -7.75 -23.35 1.67
CA SER A 238 -8.21 -24.56 2.36
C SER A 238 -9.53 -25.06 1.74
N ASP A 239 -9.48 -25.47 0.47
CA ASP A 239 -10.64 -25.93 -0.32
C ASP A 239 -10.37 -27.32 -0.92
N GLY A 240 -11.45 -28.04 -1.28
CA GLY A 240 -11.40 -29.38 -1.87
C GLY A 240 -10.42 -30.36 -1.18
N ASP A 241 -9.53 -30.97 -1.97
CA ASP A 241 -8.53 -31.92 -1.49
C ASP A 241 -7.46 -31.29 -0.56
N ASN A 242 -7.39 -29.96 -0.53
CA ASN A 242 -6.38 -29.24 0.25
C ASN A 242 -6.78 -29.04 1.72
N VAL A 243 -8.06 -29.21 2.08
CA VAL A 243 -8.57 -29.02 3.45
C VAL A 243 -7.77 -29.83 4.48
N ARG A 244 -7.43 -31.08 4.17
CA ARG A 244 -6.67 -31.94 5.09
C ARG A 244 -5.25 -31.44 5.29
N LYS A 245 -4.59 -30.96 4.23
CA LYS A 245 -3.24 -30.40 4.27
C LYS A 245 -3.24 -29.08 5.04
N ALA A 246 -4.22 -28.20 4.78
CA ALA A 246 -4.37 -26.94 5.49
C ALA A 246 -4.52 -27.13 7.00
N LYS A 247 -5.39 -28.05 7.45
CA LYS A 247 -5.52 -28.38 8.88
C LYS A 247 -4.22 -28.91 9.49
N LYS A 248 -3.40 -29.64 8.72
CA LYS A 248 -2.06 -30.08 9.18
C LYS A 248 -1.12 -28.89 9.34
N THR A 249 -1.04 -28.02 8.34
CA THR A 249 -0.21 -26.81 8.34
C THR A 249 -0.61 -25.83 9.45
N VAL A 250 -1.90 -25.68 9.74
CA VAL A 250 -2.38 -24.89 10.90
C VAL A 250 -1.78 -25.42 12.20
N ARG A 251 -1.78 -26.74 12.43
CA ARG A 251 -1.19 -27.34 13.63
C ARG A 251 0.33 -27.10 13.70
N GLU A 252 1.02 -27.20 12.58
CA GLU A 252 2.46 -26.91 12.49
C GLU A 252 2.76 -25.45 12.87
N TYR A 253 1.97 -24.48 12.35
CA TYR A 253 2.13 -23.08 12.74
C TYR A 253 1.80 -22.82 14.21
N MET A 254 0.72 -23.41 14.74
CA MET A 254 0.38 -23.28 16.17
C MET A 254 1.54 -23.75 17.06
N GLN A 255 2.21 -24.86 16.70
CA GLN A 255 3.38 -25.34 17.42
C GLN A 255 4.55 -24.35 17.37
N ILE A 256 4.83 -23.76 16.20
CA ILE A 256 5.91 -22.79 16.04
C ILE A 256 5.63 -21.51 16.83
N LEU A 257 4.39 -21.01 16.77
CA LEU A 257 3.99 -19.78 17.45
C LEU A 257 4.18 -19.85 18.97
N HIS A 258 4.09 -21.03 19.59
CA HIS A 258 4.39 -21.21 21.02
C HIS A 258 5.86 -20.97 21.39
N PHE A 259 6.79 -21.08 20.43
CA PHE A 259 8.23 -20.85 20.67
C PHE A 259 8.67 -19.43 20.32
N LEU A 260 7.80 -18.63 19.70
CA LEU A 260 8.09 -17.24 19.33
C LEU A 260 7.62 -16.28 20.42
N GLN A 261 8.33 -15.16 20.55
CA GLN A 261 7.82 -14.06 21.34
C GLN A 261 6.60 -13.44 20.63
N PRO A 262 5.51 -13.19 21.35
CA PRO A 262 4.37 -12.46 20.79
C PRO A 262 4.76 -11.14 20.15
N SER A 263 4.22 -10.89 18.96
CA SER A 263 4.39 -9.61 18.26
C SER A 263 3.65 -8.46 18.97
N THR A 264 2.60 -8.80 19.73
CA THR A 264 1.83 -7.90 20.56
C THR A 264 1.79 -8.44 21.99
N PRO A 265 2.34 -7.71 22.98
CA PRO A 265 2.26 -8.07 24.38
C PRO A 265 0.83 -8.42 24.84
N GLY A 266 0.67 -9.57 25.49
CA GLY A 266 -0.62 -10.05 25.99
C GLY A 266 -1.47 -10.80 24.97
N TRP A 267 -1.04 -10.96 23.72
CA TRP A 267 -1.73 -11.75 22.71
C TRP A 267 -0.88 -12.91 22.19
N MET A 268 -1.37 -14.14 22.31
CA MET A 268 -0.74 -15.28 21.67
C MET A 268 -1.32 -15.45 20.27
N SER A 269 -0.48 -15.28 19.24
CA SER A 269 -0.90 -15.40 17.85
C SER A 269 -1.52 -16.76 17.56
N GLN A 270 -2.54 -16.77 16.71
CA GLN A 270 -3.28 -17.97 16.34
C GLN A 270 -3.20 -18.22 14.82
N ALA A 271 -3.47 -19.46 14.41
CA ALA A 271 -3.54 -19.85 13.00
C ALA A 271 -4.90 -20.49 12.68
N HIS A 272 -5.52 -20.07 11.58
CA HIS A 272 -6.80 -20.61 11.11
C HIS A 272 -6.74 -20.98 9.62
N PRO A 273 -7.44 -22.05 9.17
CA PRO A 273 -7.58 -22.34 7.76
C PRO A 273 -8.72 -21.50 7.15
N ALA A 274 -8.58 -21.07 5.89
CA ALA A 274 -9.69 -20.42 5.18
C ALA A 274 -9.64 -20.67 3.66
N SER A 275 -10.82 -20.56 3.03
CA SER A 275 -10.95 -20.50 1.59
C SER A 275 -11.80 -19.30 1.19
N SER A 276 -11.22 -18.41 0.38
CA SER A 276 -11.97 -17.33 -0.27
C SER A 276 -12.95 -17.87 -1.32
N LEU A 277 -12.60 -19.00 -1.96
CA LEU A 277 -13.40 -19.61 -3.02
C LEU A 277 -14.68 -20.22 -2.45
N GLU A 278 -14.54 -21.03 -1.39
CA GLU A 278 -15.67 -21.69 -0.72
C GLU A 278 -16.31 -20.81 0.37
N LYS A 279 -15.72 -19.64 0.66
CA LYS A 279 -16.13 -18.71 1.72
C LYS A 279 -16.18 -19.34 3.12
N THR A 280 -15.22 -20.21 3.42
CA THR A 280 -15.08 -20.93 4.70
C THR A 280 -13.95 -20.37 5.55
N GLY A 281 -14.08 -20.42 6.87
CA GLY A 281 -13.04 -19.97 7.83
C GLY A 281 -13.00 -18.44 8.06
N LEU A 282 -13.76 -17.65 7.28
CA LEU A 282 -13.73 -16.19 7.34
C LEU A 282 -14.30 -15.63 8.65
N THR A 283 -15.40 -16.22 9.15
CA THR A 283 -16.03 -15.83 10.40
C THR A 283 -15.10 -16.10 11.59
N GLU A 284 -14.46 -17.27 11.61
CA GLU A 284 -13.50 -17.66 12.65
C GLU A 284 -12.29 -16.72 12.69
N ILE A 285 -11.83 -16.26 11.53
CA ILE A 285 -10.77 -15.25 11.43
C ILE A 285 -11.23 -13.90 11.99
N TRP A 286 -12.47 -13.48 11.71
CA TRP A 286 -13.01 -12.26 12.28
C TRP A 286 -13.19 -12.37 13.80
N ASP A 287 -13.69 -13.49 14.29
CA ASP A 287 -13.83 -13.75 15.73
C ASP A 287 -12.47 -13.70 16.46
N MET A 288 -11.41 -14.25 15.84
CA MET A 288 -10.04 -14.11 16.34
C MET A 288 -9.62 -12.63 16.44
N MET A 289 -9.94 -11.80 15.44
CA MET A 289 -9.61 -10.36 15.46
C MET A 289 -10.43 -9.60 16.52
N CYS A 290 -11.72 -9.93 16.69
CA CYS A 290 -12.53 -9.37 17.77
C CYS A 290 -12.01 -9.78 19.16
N GLN A 291 -11.56 -11.02 19.31
CA GLN A 291 -10.93 -11.49 20.54
C GLN A 291 -9.63 -10.73 20.82
N PHE A 292 -8.78 -10.55 19.81
CA PHE A 292 -7.58 -9.72 19.90
C PHE A 292 -7.91 -8.31 20.39
N GLU A 293 -8.84 -7.63 19.71
CA GLU A 293 -9.23 -6.26 20.04
C GLU A 293 -9.69 -6.16 21.50
N LYS A 294 -10.53 -7.10 21.94
CA LYS A 294 -11.00 -7.16 23.33
C LYS A 294 -9.83 -7.34 24.31
N THR A 295 -8.99 -8.36 24.10
CA THR A 295 -7.87 -8.68 25.01
C THR A 295 -6.87 -7.53 25.13
N ILE A 296 -6.55 -6.87 24.02
CA ILE A 296 -5.56 -5.79 23.99
C ILE A 296 -6.11 -4.46 24.53
N LYS A 297 -7.42 -4.20 24.37
CA LYS A 297 -8.08 -3.06 25.04
C LYS A 297 -8.17 -3.27 26.55
N GLU A 298 -8.41 -4.50 27.01
CA GLU A 298 -8.40 -4.83 28.45
C GLU A 298 -7.02 -4.64 29.09
N SER A 299 -5.93 -4.76 28.33
CA SER A 299 -4.56 -4.60 28.82
C SER A 299 -3.99 -3.17 28.71
N SER A 300 -4.78 -2.18 28.26
CA SER A 300 -4.37 -0.79 27.94
C SER A 300 -3.27 -0.65 26.88
N TYR A 301 -2.86 -1.77 26.26
CA TYR A 301 -1.81 -1.78 25.26
C TYR A 301 -2.30 -1.27 23.89
N TRP A 302 -3.62 -1.25 23.67
CA TRP A 302 -4.23 -0.74 22.44
C TRP A 302 -3.83 0.71 22.15
N GLU A 303 -4.08 1.61 23.11
CA GLU A 303 -3.73 3.03 22.98
C GLU A 303 -2.22 3.24 22.98
N THR A 304 -1.49 2.50 23.82
CA THR A 304 -0.03 2.54 23.89
C THR A 304 0.60 2.26 22.53
N ARG A 305 0.18 1.18 21.87
CA ARG A 305 0.64 0.80 20.53
C ARG A 305 0.42 1.94 19.54
N ARG A 306 -0.79 2.52 19.49
CA ARG A 306 -1.11 3.60 18.54
C ARG A 306 -0.30 4.87 18.79
N LEU A 307 -0.02 5.20 20.05
CA LEU A 307 0.84 6.33 20.42
C LEU A 307 2.29 6.08 19.99
N GLU A 308 2.82 4.88 20.22
CA GLU A 308 4.16 4.49 19.76
C GLU A 308 4.27 4.54 18.24
N GLN A 309 3.28 3.99 17.52
CA GLN A 309 3.21 4.06 16.06
C GLN A 309 3.17 5.50 15.53
N THR A 310 2.55 6.42 16.26
CA THR A 310 2.48 7.84 15.92
C THR A 310 3.82 8.53 16.16
N LYS A 311 4.47 8.24 17.29
CA LYS A 311 5.81 8.73 17.64
C LYS A 311 6.85 8.25 16.62
N ASP A 312 6.85 6.96 16.29
CA ASP A 312 7.79 6.37 15.34
C ASP A 312 7.58 6.94 13.93
N TRP A 313 6.32 7.20 13.57
CA TRP A 313 5.99 7.87 12.32
C TRP A 313 6.51 9.32 12.29
N PHE A 314 6.32 10.08 13.37
CA PHE A 314 6.86 11.44 13.48
C PHE A 314 8.38 11.47 13.31
N HIS A 315 9.11 10.57 13.97
CA HIS A 315 10.55 10.44 13.79
C HIS A 315 10.95 10.08 12.35
N SER A 316 10.23 9.14 11.74
CA SER A 316 10.45 8.78 10.33
C SER A 316 10.23 9.98 9.40
N MET A 317 9.22 10.81 9.69
CA MET A 317 8.94 12.02 8.90
C MET A 317 9.97 13.11 9.06
N ILE A 318 10.63 13.23 10.22
CA ILE A 318 11.79 14.12 10.38
C ILE A 318 12.91 13.69 9.44
N ILE A 319 13.23 12.38 9.40
CA ILE A 319 14.29 11.84 8.54
C ILE A 319 13.96 12.09 7.06
N ASP A 320 12.74 11.75 6.63
CA ASP A 320 12.29 11.98 5.26
C ASP A 320 12.37 13.48 4.88
N HIS A 321 11.95 14.36 5.79
CA HIS A 321 12.02 15.80 5.57
C HIS A 321 13.47 16.32 5.46
N LEU A 322 14.39 15.80 6.27
CA LEU A 322 15.82 16.15 6.18
C LEU A 322 16.43 15.70 4.86
N ILE A 323 16.12 14.48 4.41
CA ILE A 323 16.57 13.94 3.12
C ILE A 323 16.02 14.81 1.98
N ASP A 324 14.71 15.06 1.97
CA ASP A 324 14.06 15.89 0.95
C ASP A 324 14.61 17.31 0.92
N SER A 325 14.84 17.92 2.09
CA SER A 325 15.42 19.26 2.21
C SER A 325 16.84 19.31 1.66
N PHE A 326 17.67 18.31 2.00
CA PHE A 326 19.04 18.20 1.51
C PHE A 326 19.09 18.06 -0.01
N PHE A 327 18.33 17.12 -0.57
CA PHE A 327 18.35 16.85 -2.00
C PHE A 327 17.59 17.87 -2.83
N ASN A 328 16.68 18.68 -2.27
CA ASN A 328 16.00 19.74 -3.02
C ASN A 328 16.75 21.08 -3.02
N ASN A 329 17.77 21.26 -2.18
CA ASN A 329 18.63 22.44 -2.20
C ASN A 329 19.50 22.47 -3.47
N SER A 330 19.41 23.54 -4.25
CA SER A 330 20.13 23.70 -5.53
C SER A 330 21.64 23.60 -5.39
N ASP A 331 22.21 24.23 -4.36
CA ASP A 331 23.65 24.27 -4.14
C ASP A 331 24.15 22.89 -3.72
N LYS A 332 23.39 22.18 -2.87
CA LYS A 332 23.69 20.80 -2.49
C LYS A 332 23.61 19.85 -3.66
N LYS A 333 22.62 19.98 -4.57
CA LYS A 333 22.57 19.15 -5.80
C LYS A 333 23.84 19.27 -6.63
N VAL A 334 24.36 20.48 -6.79
CA VAL A 334 25.60 20.73 -7.55
C VAL A 334 26.81 20.12 -6.83
N GLN A 335 26.91 20.30 -5.51
CA GLN A 335 27.99 19.71 -4.69
C GLN A 335 27.98 18.18 -4.74
N VAL A 336 26.81 17.56 -4.59
CA VAL A 336 26.65 16.09 -4.66
C VAL A 336 27.17 15.57 -5.99
N LYS A 337 26.72 16.15 -7.11
CA LYS A 337 27.14 15.71 -8.45
C LYS A 337 28.66 15.81 -8.65
N SER A 338 29.27 16.91 -8.21
CA SER A 338 30.72 17.10 -8.31
C SER A 338 31.50 16.08 -7.45
N ILE A 339 31.01 15.77 -6.25
CA ILE A 339 31.63 14.79 -5.36
C ILE A 339 31.45 13.37 -5.89
N GLU A 340 30.27 13.03 -6.43
CA GLU A 340 30.02 11.74 -7.09
C GLU A 340 31.00 11.49 -8.24
N GLU A 341 31.23 12.48 -9.10
CA GLU A 341 32.22 12.39 -10.18
C GLU A 341 33.64 12.15 -9.64
N ALA A 342 34.02 12.84 -8.55
CA ALA A 342 35.32 12.64 -7.91
C ALA A 342 35.47 11.24 -7.28
N ILE A 343 34.40 10.69 -6.67
CA ILE A 343 34.39 9.34 -6.12
C ILE A 343 34.52 8.30 -7.24
N LEU A 344 33.72 8.42 -8.30
CA LEU A 344 33.75 7.50 -9.44
C LEU A 344 35.09 7.50 -10.18
N GLN A 345 35.82 8.62 -10.15
CA GLN A 345 37.18 8.75 -10.67
C GLN A 345 38.27 8.29 -9.69
N GLY A 346 37.91 7.81 -8.50
CA GLY A 346 38.85 7.37 -7.47
C GLY A 346 39.63 8.50 -6.79
N LYS A 347 39.23 9.76 -6.97
CA LYS A 347 39.88 10.95 -6.38
C LYS A 347 39.48 11.19 -4.92
N LEU A 348 38.33 10.64 -4.50
CA LEU A 348 37.82 10.69 -3.13
C LEU A 348 37.26 9.34 -2.72
N THR A 349 37.41 9.01 -1.44
CA THR A 349 36.64 7.90 -0.84
C THR A 349 35.20 8.36 -0.55
N VAL A 350 34.26 7.41 -0.46
CA VAL A 350 32.85 7.70 -0.13
C VAL A 350 32.72 8.48 1.18
N THR A 351 33.40 8.05 2.24
CA THR A 351 33.37 8.72 3.55
C THR A 351 33.87 10.16 3.47
N GLN A 352 34.98 10.41 2.77
CA GLN A 352 35.49 11.77 2.56
C GLN A 352 34.50 12.65 1.77
N GLY A 353 33.83 12.07 0.77
CA GLY A 353 32.78 12.74 0.03
C GLY A 353 31.61 13.17 0.93
N VAL A 354 31.14 12.28 1.81
CA VAL A 354 30.09 12.60 2.79
C VAL A 354 30.54 13.69 3.75
N THR A 355 31.75 13.61 4.32
CA THR A 355 32.29 14.66 5.22
C THR A 355 32.34 16.03 4.54
N LYS A 356 32.65 16.09 3.23
CA LYS A 356 32.62 17.34 2.47
C LYS A 356 31.21 17.90 2.28
N LEU A 357 30.19 17.06 2.22
CA LEU A 357 28.79 17.48 2.11
C LEU A 357 28.22 18.01 3.43
N PHE A 358 28.76 17.55 4.56
CA PHE A 358 28.36 17.93 5.92
C PHE A 358 29.58 18.39 6.76
N PRO A 359 30.18 19.55 6.41
CA PRO A 359 31.27 20.10 7.21
C PRO A 359 30.75 20.46 8.61
N GLN A 360 31.58 20.18 9.63
CA GLN A 360 31.29 20.47 11.04
C GLN A 360 31.31 21.96 11.35
#